data_AF-A0A7J0CVV0-F1
#
_entry.id   AF-A0A7J0CVV0-F1
#
_cell.length_a   1.000
_cell.length_b   1.000
_cell.length_c   1.000
_cell.angle_alpha   90.00
_cell.angle_beta   90.00
_cell.angle_gamma   90.00
#
_symmetry.space_group_name_H-M   'P 1'
#
loop_
_entity.id
_entity.type
_entity.pdbx_description
1 polymer ?
#
loop_
_entity_poly.entity_id
_entity_poly.type
_entity_poly.pdbx_seq_one_letter_code
_entity_poly.pdbx_strand_id
1 'polypeptide(L)'
;MLVPATAFVELALAAGERVGIDRVGDLTLEAPLLLPADAAVRVQVAVGPPAADGSRPFGVHARPGHAAADDEPWVRHVSGVLGGPGVSGGPGEELRQWPPAGAVAEPLEGVYDRLADLGYAYGPAFRGLTKLWRSGDDLFAEVRLPAEQHAHADRFGVHPALLDAVLHPLVLHAADAAGDGAVRLPFAWTGAQLYATGATELRVHIAPVGPDTFALTLADATGAAVAAVESLVLRAVPRSGLAGAAQGGGEHLYAVEWTALPASAPTGAASVLEVRDGVLPDPGALDGVDALVLHTPAPGGADDGPVRAAHHTAAHVLDVVQRFLADERYADVRLAVVTRGAVAVRDGEEITGLADAPVWGLVRAVQAEHPGRLVLADVDGSDDLSALTTDEPQFAVREGRLLAPRLVRATVSTPAPADGPLTAPSALDPDGTVLITGGTGGLGALFARHLVTRHGVRHLLLASRSGERAAGVPALRSASKSSAPRSRSPRATWPTATRSPHCWAPYRQSIR
;
A
#
# COMPACT_ATOMS: atom_id res chain seq x y z
N MET A 1 -16.24 12.08 -0.14
CA MET A 1 -16.37 12.37 -1.58
C MET A 1 -14.99 12.29 -2.22
N LEU A 2 -14.87 11.87 -3.48
CA LEU A 2 -13.58 11.88 -4.18
C LEU A 2 -13.34 13.25 -4.82
N VAL A 3 -12.13 13.80 -4.68
CA VAL A 3 -11.72 15.01 -5.41
C VAL A 3 -11.55 14.63 -6.89
N PRO A 4 -12.21 15.34 -7.83
CA PRO A 4 -12.09 15.04 -9.25
C PRO A 4 -10.66 15.32 -9.72
N ALA A 5 -10.18 14.52 -10.66
CA ALA A 5 -8.84 14.69 -11.21
C ALA A 5 -8.61 16.07 -11.82
N THR A 6 -9.66 16.65 -12.41
CA THR A 6 -9.67 17.97 -13.02
C THR A 6 -9.40 19.10 -12.03
N ALA A 7 -9.68 18.90 -10.73
CA ALA A 7 -9.29 19.86 -9.71
C ALA A 7 -7.76 19.92 -9.53
N PHE A 8 -7.05 18.80 -9.71
CA PHE A 8 -5.58 18.81 -9.67
C PHE A 8 -4.96 19.47 -10.90
N VAL A 9 -5.57 19.28 -12.08
CA VAL A 9 -5.16 19.99 -13.31
C VAL A 9 -5.29 21.49 -13.12
N GLU A 10 -6.43 21.95 -12.59
CA GLU A 10 -6.67 23.36 -12.28
C GLU A 10 -5.68 23.91 -11.23
N LEU A 11 -5.40 23.15 -10.15
CA LEU A 11 -4.38 23.53 -9.17
C LEU A 11 -2.98 23.66 -9.79
N ALA A 12 -2.62 22.77 -10.71
CA ALA A 12 -1.34 22.81 -11.41
C ALA A 12 -1.25 24.04 -12.34
N LEU A 13 -2.31 24.32 -13.13
CA LEU A 13 -2.38 25.51 -13.99
C LEU A 13 -2.31 26.80 -13.17
N ALA A 14 -3.05 26.89 -12.07
CA ALA A 14 -3.01 28.06 -11.17
C ALA A 14 -1.65 28.23 -10.47
N ALA A 15 -0.92 27.13 -10.21
CA ALA A 15 0.45 27.20 -9.70
C ALA A 15 1.44 27.63 -10.80
N GLY A 16 1.24 27.15 -12.02
CA GLY A 16 1.97 27.55 -13.21
C GLY A 16 1.87 29.06 -13.49
N GLU A 17 0.66 29.62 -13.44
CA GLU A 17 0.42 31.04 -13.67
C GLU A 17 1.26 31.92 -12.73
N ARG A 18 1.39 31.53 -11.46
CA ARG A 18 2.22 32.24 -10.45
C ARG A 18 3.72 32.23 -10.76
N VAL A 19 4.16 31.33 -11.63
CA VAL A 19 5.55 31.24 -12.10
C VAL A 19 5.70 31.54 -13.59
N GLY A 20 4.66 32.11 -14.22
CA GLY A 20 4.65 32.49 -15.63
C GLY A 20 4.61 31.33 -16.63
N ILE A 21 4.03 30.20 -16.23
CA ILE A 21 3.89 28.99 -17.06
C ILE A 21 2.39 28.64 -17.18
N ASP A 22 1.85 28.65 -18.40
CA ASP A 22 0.44 28.39 -18.71
C ASP A 22 0.16 26.95 -19.19
N ARG A 23 1.18 26.09 -19.14
CA ARG A 23 1.16 24.70 -19.60
C ARG A 23 1.55 23.72 -18.51
N VAL A 24 0.76 22.66 -18.38
CA VAL A 24 1.15 21.44 -17.67
C VAL A 24 1.70 20.47 -18.70
N GLY A 25 3.02 20.28 -18.70
CA GLY A 25 3.70 19.38 -19.62
C GLY A 25 3.36 17.93 -19.34
N ASP A 26 3.39 17.55 -18.06
CA ASP A 26 2.97 16.23 -17.58
C ASP A 26 2.31 16.35 -16.19
N LEU A 27 1.29 15.53 -15.95
CA LEU A 27 0.64 15.36 -14.65
C LEU A 27 0.22 13.90 -14.50
N THR A 28 0.66 13.27 -13.41
CA THR A 28 0.30 11.90 -13.06
C THR A 28 -0.37 11.85 -11.68
N LEU A 29 -1.51 11.17 -11.59
CA LEU A 29 -2.16 10.87 -10.32
C LEU A 29 -1.49 9.69 -9.62
N GLU A 30 -1.04 9.92 -8.40
CA GLU A 30 -0.40 8.91 -7.55
C GLU A 30 -1.40 8.31 -6.55
N ALA A 31 -2.25 9.15 -5.95
CA ALA A 31 -3.20 8.73 -4.93
C ALA A 31 -4.51 9.53 -5.01
N PRO A 32 -5.68 8.88 -4.82
CA PRO A 32 -6.95 9.59 -4.71
C PRO A 32 -6.99 10.48 -3.47
N LEU A 33 -7.59 11.66 -3.57
CA LEU A 33 -7.87 12.51 -2.42
C LEU A 33 -9.35 12.42 -2.05
N LEU A 34 -9.62 12.05 -0.81
CA LEU A 34 -10.97 11.99 -0.27
C LEU A 34 -11.25 13.25 0.54
N LEU A 35 -12.37 13.90 0.24
CA LEU A 35 -12.95 14.97 1.03
C LEU A 35 -13.96 14.38 2.02
N PRO A 36 -13.66 14.39 3.34
CA PRO A 36 -14.63 14.08 4.37
C PRO A 36 -15.75 15.12 4.39
N ALA A 37 -16.94 14.72 4.83
CA ALA A 37 -18.13 15.59 4.82
C ALA A 37 -18.07 16.70 5.89
N ASP A 38 -17.35 16.44 6.97
CA ASP A 38 -17.34 17.21 8.22
C ASP A 38 -15.93 17.69 8.61
N ALA A 39 -14.93 17.52 7.74
CA ALA A 39 -13.57 17.95 7.99
C ALA A 39 -12.94 18.66 6.80
N ALA A 40 -12.03 19.58 7.11
CA ALA A 40 -11.23 20.27 6.11
C ALA A 40 -10.01 19.44 5.71
N VAL A 41 -9.52 19.67 4.50
CA VAL A 41 -8.24 19.15 4.01
C VAL A 41 -7.32 20.33 3.74
N ARG A 42 -6.07 20.24 4.19
CA ARG A 42 -5.02 21.18 3.79
C ARG A 42 -4.38 20.67 2.51
N VAL A 43 -4.26 21.54 1.52
CA VAL A 43 -3.65 21.24 0.22
C VAL A 43 -2.42 22.13 0.05
N GLN A 44 -1.33 21.55 -0.42
CA GLN A 44 -0.09 22.25 -0.75
C GLN A 44 0.34 21.88 -2.17
N VAL A 45 0.56 22.89 -3.00
CA VAL A 45 1.19 22.73 -4.32
C VAL A 45 2.63 23.20 -4.21
N ALA A 46 3.58 22.27 -4.33
CA ALA A 46 5.01 22.55 -4.28
C ALA A 46 5.54 22.62 -5.72
N VAL A 47 6.16 23.75 -6.09
CA VAL A 47 6.81 23.93 -7.40
C VAL A 47 8.32 24.04 -7.18
N GLY A 48 9.07 23.19 -7.87
CA GLY A 48 10.52 23.11 -7.77
C GLY A 48 11.27 24.21 -8.55
N PRO A 49 12.61 24.23 -8.44
CA PRO A 49 13.46 25.10 -9.24
C PRO A 49 13.31 24.81 -10.74
N PRO A 50 13.58 25.78 -11.62
CA PRO A 50 13.52 25.56 -13.06
C PRO A 50 14.66 24.65 -13.52
N ALA A 51 14.35 23.73 -14.44
CA ALA A 51 15.30 22.94 -15.19
C ALA A 51 15.95 23.77 -16.31
N ALA A 52 16.91 23.17 -17.02
CA ALA A 52 17.67 23.84 -18.09
C ALA A 52 16.80 24.31 -19.27
N ASP A 53 15.68 23.64 -19.52
CA ASP A 53 14.69 23.98 -20.55
C ASP A 53 13.60 24.95 -20.05
N GLY A 54 13.71 25.44 -18.81
CA GLY A 54 12.73 26.31 -18.16
C GLY A 54 11.53 25.59 -17.55
N SER A 55 11.40 24.27 -17.72
CA SER A 55 10.35 23.47 -17.10
C SER A 55 10.55 23.37 -15.58
N ARG A 56 9.48 23.10 -14.83
CA ARG A 56 9.53 23.01 -13.36
C ARG A 56 8.80 21.76 -12.86
N PRO A 57 9.45 20.89 -12.07
CA PRO A 57 8.73 19.80 -11.43
C PRO A 57 7.76 20.37 -10.39
N PHE A 58 6.60 19.74 -10.23
CA PHE A 58 5.65 20.10 -9.17
C PHE A 58 5.05 18.85 -8.53
N GLY A 59 4.46 19.05 -7.34
CA GLY A 59 3.65 18.04 -6.69
C GLY A 59 2.52 18.64 -5.87
N VAL A 60 1.35 17.97 -5.88
CA VAL A 60 0.21 18.35 -5.05
C VAL A 60 0.12 17.38 -3.88
N HIS A 61 0.16 17.92 -2.67
CA HIS A 61 0.12 17.18 -1.44
C HIS A 61 -1.11 17.58 -0.63
N ALA A 62 -1.66 16.65 0.12
CA ALA A 62 -2.73 16.94 1.05
C ALA A 62 -2.57 16.20 2.38
N ARG A 63 -3.20 16.75 3.42
CA ARG A 63 -3.35 16.12 4.73
C ARG A 63 -4.63 16.60 5.41
N PRO A 64 -5.14 15.90 6.44
CA PRO A 64 -6.28 16.39 7.21
C PRO A 64 -6.01 17.77 7.82
N GLY A 65 -7.06 18.60 7.84
CA GLY A 65 -6.96 20.00 8.27
C GLY A 65 -7.18 20.23 9.76
N HIS A 66 -7.51 19.20 10.54
CA HIS A 66 -7.78 19.34 11.97
C HIS A 66 -6.51 19.62 12.78
N ALA A 67 -6.63 20.36 13.88
CA ALA A 67 -5.48 20.77 14.70
C ALA A 67 -4.67 19.59 15.27
N ALA A 68 -5.29 18.41 15.40
CA ALA A 68 -4.60 17.17 15.83
C ALA A 68 -3.78 16.49 14.71
N ALA A 69 -3.81 16.99 13.46
CA ALA A 69 -3.11 16.42 12.30
C ALA A 69 -1.84 17.21 11.92
N ASP A 70 -1.39 18.14 12.77
CA ASP A 70 -0.18 18.89 12.44
C ASP A 70 1.06 17.98 12.35
N ASP A 71 1.03 16.82 13.03
CA ASP A 71 2.02 15.74 12.98
C ASP A 71 1.72 14.65 11.92
N GLU A 72 0.58 14.72 11.22
CA GLU A 72 0.29 13.76 10.16
C GLU A 72 1.11 14.03 8.89
N PRO A 73 1.64 12.98 8.24
CA PRO A 73 2.44 13.13 7.04
C PRO A 73 1.59 13.64 5.87
N TRP A 74 2.21 14.48 5.04
CA TRP A 74 1.63 14.89 3.78
C TRP A 74 1.62 13.71 2.80
N VAL A 75 0.46 13.45 2.20
CA VAL A 75 0.33 12.47 1.12
C VAL A 75 0.45 13.20 -0.21
N ARG A 76 1.34 12.75 -1.08
CA ARG A 76 1.41 13.24 -2.45
C ARG A 76 0.31 12.59 -3.28
N HIS A 77 -0.54 13.40 -3.88
CA HIS A 77 -1.63 12.95 -4.74
C HIS A 77 -1.28 13.03 -6.21
N VAL A 78 -0.42 13.99 -6.57
CA VAL A 78 -0.03 14.26 -7.95
C VAL A 78 1.44 14.64 -7.99
N SER A 79 2.14 14.19 -9.03
CA SER A 79 3.42 14.72 -9.47
C SER A 79 3.37 15.07 -10.97
N GLY A 80 4.26 15.95 -11.40
CA GLY A 80 4.30 16.34 -12.80
C GLY A 80 5.33 17.42 -13.10
N VAL A 81 5.24 17.97 -14.31
CA VAL A 81 6.11 19.04 -14.81
C VAL A 81 5.27 20.16 -15.42
N LEU A 82 5.53 21.39 -15.00
CA LEU A 82 5.03 22.61 -15.62
C LEU A 82 5.98 23.01 -16.77
N GLY A 83 5.41 23.39 -17.91
CA GLY A 83 6.15 23.86 -19.09
C GLY A 83 6.32 22.81 -20.18
N GLY A 84 7.40 22.91 -20.95
CA GLY A 84 7.65 22.11 -22.16
C GLY A 84 7.19 22.80 -23.44
N PRO A 85 7.50 22.22 -24.62
CA PRO A 85 7.20 22.83 -25.91
C PRO A 85 5.69 22.95 -26.11
N GLY A 86 5.19 24.18 -26.22
CA GLY A 86 3.80 24.44 -26.56
C GLY A 86 3.57 24.32 -28.08
N VAL A 87 2.35 23.95 -28.46
CA VAL A 87 1.92 24.02 -29.86
C VAL A 87 1.46 25.44 -30.15
N SER A 88 2.07 26.07 -31.17
CA SER A 88 1.69 27.42 -31.61
C SER A 88 0.47 27.34 -32.53
N GLY A 89 -0.64 27.97 -32.14
CA GLY A 89 -1.93 27.98 -32.85
C GLY A 89 -3.05 27.40 -31.99
N GLY A 90 -4.10 28.17 -31.74
CA GLY A 90 -5.21 27.73 -30.89
C GLY A 90 -6.05 26.65 -31.57
N PRO A 91 -6.27 25.47 -30.97
CA PRO A 91 -6.89 24.32 -31.65
C PRO A 91 -8.41 24.45 -31.91
N GLY A 92 -9.04 25.60 -31.64
CA GLY A 92 -10.51 25.77 -31.67
C GLY A 92 -11.14 26.02 -33.04
N GLU A 93 -10.38 26.08 -34.14
CA GLU A 93 -10.94 26.43 -35.45
C GLU A 93 -11.99 25.41 -35.94
N GLU A 94 -11.78 24.13 -35.66
CA GLU A 94 -12.73 23.04 -35.92
C GLU A 94 -14.04 23.14 -35.12
N LEU A 95 -14.02 23.85 -33.99
CA LEU A 95 -15.17 24.03 -33.10
C LEU A 95 -16.02 25.27 -33.41
N ARG A 96 -15.67 26.04 -34.46
CA ARG A 96 -16.47 27.18 -34.92
C ARG A 96 -17.75 26.75 -35.64
N GLN A 97 -17.67 25.70 -36.47
CA GLN A 97 -18.83 25.10 -37.08
C GLN A 97 -19.53 24.20 -36.06
N TRP A 98 -20.76 24.55 -35.68
CA TRP A 98 -21.48 23.82 -34.64
C TRP A 98 -22.99 23.69 -34.93
N PRO A 99 -23.59 22.49 -34.82
CA PRO A 99 -22.92 21.21 -34.50
C PRO A 99 -21.93 20.79 -35.60
N PRO A 100 -20.95 19.91 -35.31
CA PRO A 100 -19.96 19.48 -36.28
C PRO A 100 -20.61 18.84 -37.52
N ALA A 101 -20.07 19.16 -38.70
CA ALA A 101 -20.62 18.63 -39.95
C ALA A 101 -20.52 17.10 -40.00
N GLY A 102 -21.62 16.43 -40.33
CA GLY A 102 -21.65 14.97 -40.46
C GLY A 102 -21.69 14.21 -39.14
N ALA A 103 -21.66 14.89 -37.99
CA ALA A 103 -21.80 14.24 -36.69
C ALA A 103 -23.28 13.91 -36.39
N VAL A 104 -23.50 12.73 -35.81
CA VAL A 104 -24.82 12.22 -35.43
C VAL A 104 -25.05 12.54 -33.96
N ALA A 105 -26.20 13.14 -33.64
CA ALA A 105 -26.56 13.44 -32.25
C ALA A 105 -26.84 12.16 -31.45
N GLU A 106 -26.32 12.08 -30.23
CA GLU A 106 -26.59 11.01 -29.28
C GLU A 106 -27.58 11.44 -28.18
N PRO A 107 -28.57 10.60 -27.83
CA PRO A 107 -29.53 10.89 -26.78
C PRO A 107 -28.90 10.90 -25.38
N LEU A 108 -29.31 11.86 -24.56
CA LEU A 108 -28.82 12.05 -23.18
C LEU A 108 -29.87 11.73 -22.11
N GLU A 109 -31.05 11.24 -22.50
CA GLU A 109 -32.09 10.82 -21.58
C GLU A 109 -31.55 9.75 -20.61
N GLY A 110 -31.70 9.99 -19.30
CA GLY A 110 -31.21 9.07 -18.25
C GLY A 110 -29.69 8.92 -18.18
N VAL A 111 -28.91 9.79 -18.83
CA VAL A 111 -27.44 9.64 -18.91
C VAL A 111 -26.77 9.56 -17.53
N TYR A 112 -27.19 10.40 -16.58
CA TYR A 112 -26.60 10.43 -15.25
C TYR A 112 -27.03 9.25 -14.37
N ASP A 113 -28.20 8.66 -14.63
CA ASP A 113 -28.63 7.44 -13.94
C ASP A 113 -27.80 6.24 -14.45
N ARG A 114 -27.56 6.16 -15.76
CA ARG A 114 -26.63 5.16 -16.35
C ARG A 114 -25.22 5.32 -15.80
N LEU A 115 -24.72 6.55 -15.69
CA LEU A 115 -23.41 6.82 -15.08
C LEU A 115 -23.37 6.39 -13.60
N ALA A 116 -24.45 6.60 -12.85
CA ALA A 116 -24.54 6.16 -11.46
C ALA A 116 -24.52 4.63 -11.34
N ASP A 117 -25.23 3.91 -12.21
CA ASP A 117 -25.19 2.43 -12.29
C ASP A 117 -23.79 1.90 -12.61
N LEU A 118 -23.00 2.70 -13.34
CA LEU A 118 -21.60 2.42 -13.63
C LEU A 118 -20.63 2.76 -12.49
N GLY A 119 -21.12 3.34 -11.39
CA GLY A 119 -20.33 3.73 -10.22
C GLY A 119 -19.93 5.22 -10.18
N TYR A 120 -20.38 6.03 -11.14
CA TYR A 120 -20.11 7.46 -11.21
C TYR A 120 -21.31 8.27 -10.69
N ALA A 121 -21.41 8.38 -9.37
CA ALA A 121 -22.47 9.14 -8.72
C ALA A 121 -22.21 10.66 -8.76
N TYR A 122 -22.47 11.29 -9.90
CA TYR A 122 -22.31 12.74 -10.06
C TYR A 122 -23.45 13.51 -9.37
N GLY A 123 -23.07 14.40 -8.45
CA GLY A 123 -23.98 15.36 -7.82
C GLY A 123 -24.32 16.54 -8.75
N PRO A 124 -25.28 17.41 -8.38
CA PRO A 124 -25.82 18.46 -9.25
C PRO A 124 -24.76 19.38 -9.87
N ALA A 125 -23.72 19.76 -9.10
CA ALA A 125 -22.63 20.61 -9.58
C ALA A 125 -21.82 20.00 -10.73
N PHE A 126 -21.80 18.67 -10.83
CA PHE A 126 -21.09 17.92 -11.87
C PHE A 126 -22.01 17.51 -13.03
N ARG A 127 -23.30 17.86 -13.05
CA ARG A 127 -24.20 17.45 -14.14
C ARG A 127 -24.22 18.44 -15.29
N GLY A 128 -23.06 18.61 -15.94
CA GLY A 128 -22.84 19.66 -16.95
C GLY A 128 -23.00 19.24 -18.42
N LEU A 129 -23.14 17.95 -18.75
CA LEU A 129 -23.25 17.49 -20.14
C LEU A 129 -24.64 17.80 -20.70
N THR A 130 -24.71 18.60 -21.77
CA THR A 130 -25.99 19.10 -22.33
C THR A 130 -26.31 18.59 -23.72
N LYS A 131 -25.30 18.36 -24.56
CA LYS A 131 -25.45 17.75 -25.88
C LYS A 131 -24.23 16.90 -26.21
N LEU A 132 -24.44 15.83 -26.98
CA LEU A 132 -23.41 14.90 -27.42
C LEU A 132 -23.64 14.54 -28.88
N TRP A 133 -22.57 14.49 -29.67
CA TRP A 133 -22.56 14.00 -31.04
C TRP A 133 -21.37 13.07 -31.25
N ARG A 134 -21.50 12.19 -32.24
CA ARG A 134 -20.44 11.27 -32.68
C ARG A 134 -20.19 11.43 -34.17
N SER A 135 -18.91 11.43 -34.56
CA SER A 135 -18.48 11.33 -35.96
C SER A 135 -17.35 10.31 -36.06
N GLY A 136 -17.64 9.09 -36.52
CA GLY A 136 -16.68 7.98 -36.45
C GLY A 136 -16.38 7.65 -34.99
N ASP A 137 -15.10 7.70 -34.62
CA ASP A 137 -14.65 7.48 -33.23
C ASP A 137 -14.51 8.79 -32.43
N ASP A 138 -14.70 9.94 -33.07
CA ASP A 138 -14.62 11.25 -32.43
C ASP A 138 -15.92 11.59 -31.72
N LEU A 139 -15.80 12.17 -30.51
CA LEU A 139 -16.93 12.64 -29.72
C LEU A 139 -16.91 14.17 -29.63
N PHE A 140 -18.09 14.76 -29.73
CA PHE A 140 -18.27 16.20 -29.61
C PHE A 140 -19.34 16.49 -28.55
N ALA A 141 -19.12 17.46 -27.68
CA ALA A 141 -20.06 17.76 -26.61
C ALA A 141 -20.25 19.26 -26.37
N GLU A 142 -21.46 19.65 -25.95
CA GLU A 142 -21.70 20.92 -25.26
C GLU A 142 -21.79 20.64 -23.76
N VAL A 143 -20.92 21.28 -22.98
CA VAL A 143 -20.94 21.22 -21.52
C VAL A 143 -21.20 22.60 -20.94
N ARG A 144 -22.04 22.69 -19.91
CA ARG A 144 -22.38 23.94 -19.22
C ARG A 144 -22.18 23.78 -17.73
N LEU A 145 -21.55 24.78 -17.12
CA LEU A 145 -21.45 24.86 -15.68
C LEU A 145 -22.85 25.14 -15.12
N PRO A 146 -23.32 24.41 -14.09
CA PRO A 146 -24.60 24.73 -13.46
C PRO A 146 -24.64 26.16 -12.91
N ALA A 147 -25.79 26.83 -13.04
CA ALA A 147 -25.93 28.27 -12.73
C ALA A 147 -25.49 28.65 -11.31
N GLU A 148 -25.69 27.76 -10.34
CA GLU A 148 -25.28 27.95 -8.94
C GLU A 148 -23.76 28.15 -8.79
N GLN A 149 -22.95 27.66 -9.73
CA GLN A 149 -21.49 27.74 -9.69
C GLN A 149 -20.93 28.91 -10.54
N HIS A 150 -21.78 29.63 -11.28
CA HIS A 150 -21.33 30.72 -12.19
C HIS A 150 -20.60 31.84 -11.46
N ALA A 151 -21.01 32.16 -10.23
CA ALA A 151 -20.40 33.20 -9.40
C ALA A 151 -18.95 32.89 -8.96
N HIS A 152 -18.45 31.69 -9.26
CA HIS A 152 -17.08 31.26 -8.94
C HIS A 152 -16.28 30.90 -10.19
N ALA A 153 -16.89 30.90 -11.38
CA ALA A 153 -16.24 30.45 -12.61
C ALA A 153 -15.01 31.29 -12.98
N ASP A 154 -15.07 32.59 -12.74
CA ASP A 154 -14.01 33.57 -12.98
C ASP A 154 -12.78 33.40 -12.08
N ARG A 155 -12.89 32.62 -10.99
CA ARG A 155 -11.79 32.31 -10.08
C ARG A 155 -10.89 31.17 -10.55
N PHE A 156 -11.29 30.50 -11.63
CA PHE A 156 -10.59 29.35 -12.18
C PHE A 156 -10.13 29.62 -13.61
N GLY A 157 -9.05 28.97 -14.01
CA GLY A 157 -8.71 28.82 -15.42
C GLY A 157 -9.87 28.14 -16.14
N VAL A 158 -10.20 26.92 -15.74
CA VAL A 158 -11.46 26.27 -16.08
C VAL A 158 -12.05 25.65 -14.83
N HIS A 159 -13.32 25.97 -14.52
CA HIS A 159 -13.97 25.46 -13.31
C HIS A 159 -13.88 23.91 -13.24
N PRO A 160 -13.38 23.29 -12.15
CA PRO A 160 -13.12 21.84 -12.10
C PRO A 160 -14.33 20.96 -12.43
N ALA A 161 -15.53 21.37 -12.01
CA ALA A 161 -16.77 20.65 -12.34
C ALA A 161 -17.18 20.78 -13.82
N LEU A 162 -16.85 21.90 -14.47
CA LEU A 162 -17.06 22.09 -15.90
C LEU A 162 -16.08 21.22 -16.69
N LEU A 163 -14.80 21.24 -16.29
CA LEU A 163 -13.76 20.41 -16.89
C LEU A 163 -14.02 18.91 -16.65
N ASP A 164 -14.59 18.52 -15.51
CA ASP A 164 -14.97 17.12 -15.27
C ASP A 164 -16.11 16.66 -16.19
N ALA A 165 -17.09 17.54 -16.46
CA ALA A 165 -18.18 17.25 -17.39
C ALA A 165 -17.72 16.98 -18.82
N VAL A 166 -16.57 17.54 -19.23
CA VAL A 166 -15.90 17.25 -20.51
C VAL A 166 -15.57 15.76 -20.64
N LEU A 167 -15.35 15.06 -19.52
CA LEU A 167 -14.90 13.67 -19.50
C LEU A 167 -16.07 12.67 -19.49
N HIS A 168 -17.31 13.13 -19.29
CA HIS A 168 -18.48 12.23 -19.21
C HIS A 168 -18.76 11.46 -20.52
N PRO A 169 -18.59 12.05 -21.72
CA PRO A 169 -18.68 11.32 -22.98
C PRO A 169 -17.72 10.12 -23.06
N LEU A 170 -16.49 10.26 -22.54
CA LEU A 170 -15.50 9.16 -22.52
C LEU A 170 -15.94 8.01 -21.63
N VAL A 171 -16.51 8.34 -20.47
CA VAL A 171 -17.02 7.32 -19.53
C VAL A 171 -18.19 6.55 -20.14
N LEU A 172 -19.09 7.24 -20.85
CA LEU A 172 -20.21 6.62 -21.56
C LEU A 172 -19.71 5.71 -22.69
N HIS A 173 -18.79 6.19 -23.52
CA HIS A 173 -18.22 5.44 -24.63
C HIS A 173 -17.46 4.18 -24.15
N ALA A 174 -16.71 4.29 -23.05
CA ALA A 174 -15.99 3.16 -22.48
C ALA A 174 -16.92 2.10 -21.84
N ALA A 175 -18.10 2.49 -21.35
CA ALA A 175 -19.06 1.58 -20.76
C ALA A 175 -19.74 0.68 -21.80
N ASP A 176 -19.93 1.18 -23.03
CA ASP A 176 -20.45 0.38 -24.15
C ASP A 176 -19.46 -0.70 -24.61
N ALA A 177 -18.16 -0.56 -24.27
CA ALA A 177 -17.08 -1.44 -24.71
C ALA A 177 -16.52 -2.39 -23.62
N ALA A 178 -16.78 -2.13 -22.33
CA ALA A 178 -16.15 -2.85 -21.21
C ALA A 178 -17.04 -3.95 -20.60
N GLY A 179 -16.44 -5.10 -20.26
CA GLY A 179 -17.05 -6.15 -19.45
C GLY A 179 -17.17 -5.76 -17.97
N ASP A 180 -18.13 -6.41 -17.27
CA ASP A 180 -18.58 -6.09 -15.91
C ASP A 180 -17.45 -5.88 -14.87
N GLY A 181 -17.44 -4.71 -14.19
CA GLY A 181 -16.86 -4.55 -12.84
C GLY A 181 -15.75 -3.51 -12.62
N ALA A 182 -15.24 -2.82 -13.65
CA ALA A 182 -14.21 -1.79 -13.53
C ALA A 182 -14.73 -0.37 -13.85
N VAL A 183 -14.14 0.64 -13.21
CA VAL A 183 -14.39 2.08 -13.42
C VAL A 183 -13.15 2.67 -14.07
N ARG A 184 -13.29 3.37 -15.20
CA ARG A 184 -12.19 4.07 -15.86
C ARG A 184 -12.07 5.48 -15.30
N LEU A 185 -10.95 5.77 -14.66
CA LEU A 185 -10.67 7.08 -14.10
C LEU A 185 -9.53 7.75 -14.88
N PRO A 186 -9.57 9.08 -15.02
CA PRO A 186 -8.42 9.84 -15.50
C PRO A 186 -7.17 9.56 -14.64
N PHE A 187 -6.03 9.31 -15.28
CA PHE A 187 -4.79 8.93 -14.59
C PHE A 187 -3.59 9.83 -14.93
N ALA A 188 -3.41 10.16 -16.20
CA ALA A 188 -2.31 11.02 -16.64
C ALA A 188 -2.75 12.02 -17.72
N TRP A 189 -2.18 13.24 -17.67
CA TRP A 189 -2.40 14.32 -18.62
C TRP A 189 -1.04 14.77 -19.14
N THR A 190 -0.96 14.98 -20.45
CA THR A 190 0.22 15.53 -21.11
C THR A 190 -0.21 16.72 -21.95
N GLY A 191 0.57 17.80 -21.86
CA GLY A 191 0.35 19.00 -22.67
C GLY A 191 -1.01 19.68 -22.43
N ALA A 192 -1.44 19.79 -21.17
CA ALA A 192 -2.64 20.56 -20.85
C ALA A 192 -2.30 22.06 -20.88
N GLN A 193 -2.90 22.77 -21.83
CA GLN A 193 -2.64 24.18 -22.12
C GLN A 193 -3.92 24.99 -21.91
N LEU A 194 -3.79 26.14 -21.24
CA LEU A 194 -4.88 27.11 -21.08
C LEU A 194 -4.67 28.30 -22.03
N TYR A 195 -5.74 28.75 -22.68
CA TYR A 195 -5.75 29.89 -23.61
C TYR A 195 -6.67 31.03 -23.14
N ALA A 196 -7.75 30.71 -22.44
CA ALA A 196 -8.71 31.67 -21.88
C ALA A 196 -9.29 31.17 -20.56
N THR A 197 -9.77 32.09 -19.71
CA THR A 197 -10.29 31.78 -18.37
C THR A 197 -11.76 32.13 -18.20
N GLY A 198 -12.38 31.65 -17.12
CA GLY A 198 -13.75 32.06 -16.73
C GLY A 198 -14.87 31.50 -17.60
N ALA A 199 -14.62 30.47 -18.40
CA ALA A 199 -15.64 29.84 -19.23
C ALA A 199 -16.74 29.20 -18.37
N THR A 200 -18.01 29.47 -18.73
CA THR A 200 -19.19 28.82 -18.12
C THR A 200 -19.84 27.78 -19.03
N GLU A 201 -19.41 27.72 -20.29
CA GLU A 201 -19.87 26.82 -21.32
C GLU A 201 -18.69 26.46 -22.23
N LEU A 202 -18.61 25.19 -22.63
CA LEU A 202 -17.60 24.72 -23.57
C LEU A 202 -18.23 23.86 -24.66
N ARG A 203 -17.73 24.04 -25.88
CA ARG A 203 -17.74 23.06 -26.96
C ARG A 203 -16.49 22.21 -26.83
N VAL A 204 -16.64 20.91 -26.96
CA VAL A 204 -15.57 19.94 -26.78
C VAL A 204 -15.46 19.09 -28.03
N HIS A 205 -14.23 18.84 -28.47
CA HIS A 205 -13.88 17.74 -29.36
C HIS A 205 -12.95 16.79 -28.62
N ILE A 206 -13.26 15.49 -28.69
CA ILE A 206 -12.51 14.40 -28.05
C ILE A 206 -12.14 13.39 -29.14
N ALA A 207 -10.84 13.28 -29.42
CA ALA A 207 -10.32 12.39 -30.44
C ALA A 207 -9.50 11.26 -29.81
N PRO A 208 -9.75 9.99 -30.14
CA PRO A 208 -8.91 8.88 -29.68
C PRO A 208 -7.53 8.95 -30.33
N VAL A 209 -6.48 8.88 -29.51
CA VAL A 209 -5.08 8.80 -29.97
C VAL A 209 -4.41 7.48 -29.56
N GLY A 210 -5.14 6.62 -28.84
CA GLY A 210 -4.75 5.26 -28.45
C GLY A 210 -5.93 4.51 -27.80
N PRO A 211 -5.74 3.24 -27.38
CA PRO A 211 -6.84 2.42 -26.85
C PRO A 211 -7.56 3.00 -25.63
N ASP A 212 -6.83 3.70 -24.77
CA ASP A 212 -7.33 4.34 -23.55
C ASP A 212 -6.80 5.78 -23.42
N THR A 213 -6.48 6.39 -24.55
CA THR A 213 -5.80 7.69 -24.62
C THR A 213 -6.53 8.62 -25.58
N PHE A 214 -6.79 9.85 -25.15
CA PHE A 214 -7.61 10.82 -25.88
C PHE A 214 -6.96 12.20 -25.92
N ALA A 215 -7.06 12.89 -27.05
CA ALA A 215 -6.79 14.33 -27.14
C ALA A 215 -8.08 15.11 -26.92
N LEU A 216 -7.98 16.27 -26.26
CA LEU A 216 -9.12 17.14 -25.96
C LEU A 216 -8.88 18.54 -26.53
N THR A 217 -9.85 19.05 -27.28
CA THR A 217 -9.91 20.45 -27.70
C THR A 217 -11.14 21.09 -27.08
N LEU A 218 -10.96 22.21 -26.38
CA LEU A 218 -12.03 22.92 -25.68
C LEU A 218 -12.13 24.35 -26.19
N ALA A 219 -13.32 24.75 -26.62
CA ALA A 219 -13.62 26.10 -27.07
C ALA A 219 -14.87 26.65 -26.38
N ASP A 220 -15.04 27.97 -26.37
CA ASP A 220 -16.26 28.60 -25.87
C ASP A 220 -17.44 28.42 -26.85
N ALA A 221 -18.59 29.04 -26.52
CA ALA A 221 -19.79 29.00 -27.36
C ALA A 221 -19.62 29.68 -28.74
N THR A 222 -18.53 30.41 -28.99
CA THR A 222 -18.21 31.04 -30.29
C THR A 222 -17.21 30.20 -31.11
N GLY A 223 -16.57 29.20 -30.48
CA GLY A 223 -15.47 28.45 -31.07
C GLY A 223 -14.09 29.08 -30.81
N ALA A 224 -13.97 30.04 -29.90
CA ALA A 224 -12.68 30.55 -29.46
C ALA A 224 -12.02 29.55 -28.50
N ALA A 225 -10.72 29.28 -28.68
CA ALA A 225 -10.01 28.29 -27.89
C ALA A 225 -9.96 28.68 -26.41
N VAL A 226 -10.28 27.72 -25.53
CA VAL A 226 -10.24 27.87 -24.07
C VAL A 226 -9.12 27.03 -23.48
N ALA A 227 -9.05 25.75 -23.83
CA ALA A 227 -8.03 24.83 -23.35
C ALA A 227 -7.79 23.70 -24.36
N ALA A 228 -6.65 23.03 -24.26
CA ALA A 228 -6.36 21.82 -25.00
C ALA A 228 -5.56 20.84 -24.14
N VAL A 229 -5.70 19.54 -24.43
CA VAL A 229 -4.93 18.46 -23.81
C VAL A 229 -4.45 17.55 -24.92
N GLU A 230 -3.13 17.42 -25.07
CA GLU A 230 -2.54 16.58 -26.12
C GLU A 230 -2.82 15.09 -25.88
N SER A 231 -2.79 14.67 -24.62
CA SER A 231 -3.05 13.28 -24.25
C SER A 231 -3.63 13.19 -22.83
N LEU A 232 -4.77 12.51 -22.73
CA LEU A 232 -5.42 12.09 -21.49
C LEU A 232 -5.49 10.57 -21.48
N VAL A 233 -4.83 9.94 -20.50
CA VAL A 233 -4.87 8.48 -20.29
C VAL A 233 -5.90 8.14 -19.24
N LEU A 234 -6.80 7.20 -19.57
CA LEU A 234 -7.75 6.61 -18.63
C LEU A 234 -7.28 5.24 -18.14
N ARG A 235 -7.48 4.95 -16.86
CA ARG A 235 -7.10 3.67 -16.25
C ARG A 235 -8.31 2.96 -15.65
N ALA A 236 -8.44 1.66 -15.93
CA ALA A 236 -9.43 0.80 -15.30
C ALA A 236 -9.04 0.50 -13.84
N VAL A 237 -9.93 0.82 -12.91
CA VAL A 237 -9.81 0.56 -11.48
C VAL A 237 -10.94 -0.37 -11.04
N PRO A 238 -10.65 -1.49 -10.35
CA PRO A 238 -11.69 -2.35 -9.81
C PRO A 238 -12.56 -1.59 -8.79
N ARG A 239 -13.89 -1.74 -8.87
CA ARG A 239 -14.82 -1.08 -7.93
C ARG A 239 -14.52 -1.40 -6.45
N SER A 240 -14.03 -2.61 -6.16
CA SER A 240 -13.61 -3.03 -4.82
C SER A 240 -12.35 -2.31 -4.31
N GLY A 241 -11.45 -1.88 -5.20
CA GLY A 241 -10.21 -1.19 -4.86
C GLY A 241 -10.42 0.25 -4.39
N LEU A 242 -11.41 0.95 -4.97
CA LEU A 242 -11.82 2.30 -4.53
C LEU A 242 -12.41 2.29 -3.12
N ALA A 243 -13.18 1.26 -2.77
CA ALA A 243 -13.69 1.07 -1.40
C ALA A 243 -12.59 0.72 -0.40
N GLY A 244 -11.56 -0.05 -0.79
CA GLY A 244 -10.41 -0.39 0.05
C GLY A 244 -9.45 0.79 0.27
N ALA A 245 -9.29 1.66 -0.74
CA ALA A 245 -8.59 2.94 -0.59
C ALA A 245 -9.39 3.95 0.25
N ALA A 246 -10.73 3.91 0.16
CA ALA A 246 -11.64 4.74 0.98
C ALA A 246 -11.83 4.25 2.43
N GLN A 247 -11.37 3.04 2.75
CA GLN A 247 -11.41 2.48 4.11
C GLN A 247 -10.02 2.19 4.68
N GLY A 248 -8.97 2.85 4.18
CA GLY A 248 -7.67 2.75 4.83
C GLY A 248 -7.16 1.31 4.90
N GLY A 249 -7.10 0.58 3.78
CA GLY A 249 -6.55 -0.79 3.77
C GLY A 249 -5.11 -0.91 4.29
N GLY A 250 -4.37 0.21 4.38
CA GLY A 250 -3.07 0.32 5.05
C GLY A 250 -3.13 0.87 6.49
N GLU A 251 -4.29 1.29 6.99
CA GLU A 251 -4.43 1.88 8.34
C GLU A 251 -4.20 0.86 9.47
N HIS A 252 -4.35 -0.43 9.18
CA HIS A 252 -4.17 -1.51 10.15
C HIS A 252 -2.95 -2.39 9.85
N LEU A 253 -2.22 -2.14 8.77
CA LEU A 253 -0.99 -2.86 8.48
C LEU A 253 0.17 -2.15 9.13
N TYR A 254 0.97 -2.91 9.88
CA TYR A 254 2.18 -2.41 10.53
C TYR A 254 3.37 -3.26 10.09
N ALA A 255 4.51 -2.61 9.91
CA ALA A 255 5.79 -3.23 9.66
C ALA A 255 6.76 -2.87 10.79
N VAL A 256 7.74 -3.74 11.01
CA VAL A 256 8.88 -3.42 11.89
C VAL A 256 9.96 -2.82 11.01
N GLU A 257 10.30 -1.56 11.25
CA GLU A 257 11.45 -0.88 10.65
C GLU A 257 12.59 -0.83 11.66
N TRP A 258 13.82 -1.05 11.18
CA TRP A 258 15.01 -1.00 12.02
C TRP A 258 15.72 0.34 11.85
N THR A 259 15.57 1.21 12.85
CA THR A 259 16.14 2.55 12.82
C THR A 259 17.52 2.55 13.47
N ALA A 260 18.52 3.12 12.79
CA ALA A 260 19.84 3.30 13.37
C ALA A 260 19.77 4.23 14.58
N LEU A 261 20.30 3.79 15.72
CA LEU A 261 20.41 4.65 16.89
C LEU A 261 21.49 5.72 16.64
N PRO A 262 21.30 6.95 17.13
CA PRO A 262 22.34 7.98 17.06
C PRO A 262 23.61 7.44 17.71
N ALA A 263 24.76 7.68 17.07
CA ALA A 263 26.07 7.44 17.67
C ALA A 263 26.35 8.47 18.77
N SER A 264 25.51 8.50 19.80
CA SER A 264 25.90 9.11 21.06
C SER A 264 26.95 8.18 21.63
N ALA A 265 28.16 8.70 21.89
CA ALA A 265 29.18 7.91 22.58
C ALA A 265 28.53 7.29 23.82
N PRO A 266 28.53 5.96 23.99
CA PRO A 266 27.95 5.34 25.18
C PRO A 266 28.56 6.03 26.40
N THR A 267 27.72 6.53 27.31
CA THR A 267 28.11 7.35 28.46
C THR A 267 28.91 6.58 29.54
N GLY A 268 29.45 5.42 29.18
CA GLY A 268 30.14 4.45 30.01
C GLY A 268 29.99 3.05 29.39
N ALA A 269 30.83 2.09 29.78
CA ALA A 269 30.56 0.68 29.49
C ALA A 269 29.60 0.15 30.56
N ALA A 270 28.52 -0.52 30.17
CA ALA A 270 27.65 -1.22 31.12
C ALA A 270 28.46 -2.29 31.86
N SER A 271 28.32 -2.36 33.18
CA SER A 271 28.88 -3.42 34.00
C SER A 271 28.01 -4.67 33.83
N VAL A 272 28.58 -5.74 33.28
CA VAL A 272 27.81 -6.95 32.94
C VAL A 272 28.42 -8.22 33.50
N LEU A 273 27.57 -9.20 33.80
CA LEU A 273 27.99 -10.54 34.23
C LEU A 273 27.32 -11.62 33.39
N GLU A 274 28.11 -12.59 32.93
CA GLU A 274 27.62 -13.62 32.01
C GLU A 274 26.86 -14.73 32.73
N VAL A 275 25.70 -15.12 32.18
CA VAL A 275 24.93 -16.29 32.58
C VAL A 275 25.46 -17.49 31.79
N ARG A 276 26.31 -18.30 32.42
CA ARG A 276 26.96 -19.45 31.78
C ARG A 276 26.13 -20.72 31.97
N ASP A 277 25.93 -21.46 30.88
CA ASP A 277 25.19 -22.75 30.89
C ASP A 277 23.82 -22.66 31.58
N GLY A 278 23.16 -21.50 31.46
CA GLY A 278 21.88 -21.21 32.11
C GLY A 278 21.95 -21.00 33.63
N VAL A 279 23.13 -20.97 34.24
CA VAL A 279 23.29 -20.75 35.68
C VAL A 279 23.38 -19.25 35.97
N LEU A 280 22.44 -18.73 36.76
CA LEU A 280 22.45 -17.33 37.18
C LEU A 280 23.61 -17.10 38.18
N PRO A 281 24.32 -15.97 38.08
CA PRO A 281 25.37 -15.63 39.04
C PRO A 281 24.84 -15.48 40.46
N ASP A 282 25.74 -15.65 41.44
CA ASP A 282 25.42 -15.41 42.85
C ASP A 282 24.92 -13.98 43.05
N PRO A 283 23.74 -13.76 43.65
CA PRO A 283 23.24 -12.42 43.94
C PRO A 283 24.20 -11.55 44.75
N GLY A 284 25.10 -12.14 45.55
CA GLY A 284 26.14 -11.40 46.27
C GLY A 284 27.20 -10.74 45.37
N ALA A 285 27.27 -11.12 44.09
CA ALA A 285 28.19 -10.56 43.10
C ALA A 285 27.55 -9.48 42.20
N LEU A 286 26.31 -9.05 42.49
CA LEU A 286 25.58 -8.09 41.66
C LEU A 286 25.86 -6.61 41.99
N ASP A 287 26.66 -6.33 43.02
CA ASP A 287 26.98 -4.96 43.41
C ASP A 287 27.68 -4.22 42.26
N GLY A 288 27.07 -3.14 41.78
CA GLY A 288 27.54 -2.37 40.63
C GLY A 288 27.40 -3.07 39.27
N VAL A 289 26.56 -4.12 39.14
CA VAL A 289 26.23 -4.78 37.87
C VAL A 289 24.95 -4.20 37.30
N ASP A 290 24.98 -3.74 36.04
CA ASP A 290 23.82 -3.17 35.35
C ASP A 290 22.93 -4.24 34.70
N ALA A 291 23.55 -5.31 34.18
CA ALA A 291 22.84 -6.38 33.50
C ALA A 291 23.55 -7.75 33.57
N LEU A 292 22.74 -8.81 33.61
CA LEU A 292 23.17 -10.17 33.35
C LEU A 292 23.04 -10.47 31.85
N VAL A 293 24.03 -11.13 31.24
CA VAL A 293 24.02 -11.44 29.81
C VAL A 293 23.86 -12.94 29.59
N LEU A 294 22.74 -13.33 28.97
CA LEU A 294 22.46 -14.71 28.57
C LEU A 294 22.58 -14.83 27.05
N HIS A 295 23.63 -15.50 26.58
CA HIS A 295 23.70 -15.92 25.18
C HIS A 295 22.85 -17.18 24.95
N THR A 296 22.17 -17.25 23.80
CA THR A 296 21.50 -18.47 23.37
C THR A 296 22.51 -19.62 23.24
N PRO A 297 22.13 -20.86 23.58
CA PRO A 297 23.01 -22.00 23.39
C PRO A 297 23.43 -22.12 21.92
N ALA A 298 24.69 -22.48 21.68
CA ALA A 298 25.09 -22.89 20.35
C ALA A 298 24.19 -24.05 19.88
N PRO A 299 23.80 -24.10 18.59
CA PRO A 299 23.02 -25.21 18.07
C PRO A 299 23.76 -26.51 18.39
N GLY A 300 23.03 -27.48 18.95
CA GLY A 300 23.54 -28.84 19.14
C GLY A 300 24.09 -29.39 17.82
N GLY A 301 25.00 -30.38 17.90
CA GLY A 301 25.67 -30.95 16.72
C GLY A 301 24.69 -31.30 15.59
N ALA A 302 25.21 -31.42 14.36
CA ALA A 302 24.47 -31.48 13.09
C ALA A 302 23.26 -32.44 12.99
N ASP A 303 23.06 -33.34 13.96
CA ASP A 303 21.91 -34.25 14.08
C ASP A 303 20.64 -33.60 14.64
N ASP A 304 20.73 -32.45 15.32
CA ASP A 304 19.55 -31.70 15.78
C ASP A 304 19.05 -30.78 14.67
N GLY A 305 18.10 -31.27 13.87
CA GLY A 305 17.43 -30.46 12.84
C GLY A 305 16.84 -29.15 13.40
N PRO A 306 16.64 -28.12 12.55
CA PRO A 306 16.39 -26.75 12.97
C PRO A 306 15.18 -26.57 13.90
N VAL A 307 14.16 -27.42 13.76
CA VAL A 307 12.97 -27.42 14.62
C VAL A 307 13.31 -27.80 16.06
N ARG A 308 14.13 -28.84 16.26
CA ARG A 308 14.50 -29.30 17.61
C ARG A 308 15.42 -28.28 18.28
N ALA A 309 16.38 -27.73 17.54
CA ALA A 309 17.24 -26.66 18.04
C ALA A 309 16.41 -25.45 18.50
N ALA A 310 15.44 -25.02 17.69
CA ALA A 310 14.53 -23.93 18.04
C ALA A 310 13.74 -24.19 19.33
N HIS A 311 13.23 -25.42 19.51
CA HIS A 311 12.54 -25.81 20.75
C HIS A 311 13.47 -25.83 21.96
N HIS A 312 14.67 -26.37 21.82
CA HIS A 312 15.65 -26.46 22.89
C HIS A 312 16.09 -25.05 23.34
N THR A 313 16.43 -24.17 22.39
CA THR A 313 16.81 -22.78 22.67
C THR A 313 15.70 -22.03 23.39
N ALA A 314 14.46 -22.13 22.90
CA ALA A 314 13.31 -21.47 23.54
C ALA A 314 13.05 -22.00 24.96
N ALA A 315 13.14 -23.32 25.18
CA ALA A 315 12.96 -23.93 26.50
C ALA A 315 14.07 -23.53 27.49
N HIS A 316 15.32 -23.50 27.03
CA HIS A 316 16.46 -23.06 27.82
C HIS A 316 16.32 -21.60 28.26
N VAL A 317 16.01 -20.69 27.32
CA VAL A 317 15.81 -19.28 27.66
C VAL A 317 14.62 -19.11 28.62
N LEU A 318 13.51 -19.81 28.38
CA LEU A 318 12.34 -19.76 29.27
C LEU A 318 12.69 -20.17 30.71
N ASP A 319 13.44 -21.27 30.90
CA ASP A 319 13.85 -21.76 32.22
C ASP A 319 14.71 -20.73 32.98
N VAL A 320 15.70 -20.13 32.30
CA VAL A 320 16.56 -19.09 32.90
C VAL A 320 15.75 -17.86 33.27
N VAL A 321 14.88 -17.39 32.37
CA VAL A 321 14.03 -16.21 32.59
C VAL A 321 13.08 -16.45 33.76
N GLN A 322 12.49 -17.64 33.88
CA GLN A 322 11.62 -17.98 35.00
C GLN A 322 12.37 -17.96 36.33
N ARG A 323 13.58 -18.54 36.41
CA ARG A 323 14.41 -18.48 37.62
C ARG A 323 14.83 -17.06 37.98
N PHE A 324 15.20 -16.25 36.97
CA PHE A 324 15.59 -14.86 37.16
C PHE A 324 14.44 -14.00 37.71
N LEU A 325 13.24 -14.16 37.16
CA LEU A 325 12.08 -13.38 37.58
C LEU A 325 11.49 -13.84 38.92
N ALA A 326 11.66 -15.11 39.29
CA ALA A 326 11.13 -15.66 40.52
C ALA A 326 11.93 -15.27 41.78
N ASP A 327 13.17 -14.82 41.64
CA ASP A 327 14.06 -14.49 42.74
C ASP A 327 14.26 -12.96 42.86
N GLU A 328 13.69 -12.39 43.92
CA GLU A 328 13.69 -10.95 44.18
C GLU A 328 15.10 -10.35 44.34
N ARG A 329 16.12 -11.17 44.60
CA ARG A 329 17.50 -10.69 44.70
C ARG A 329 18.06 -10.19 43.36
N TYR A 330 17.41 -10.51 42.25
CA TYR A 330 17.73 -9.98 40.92
C TYR A 330 16.82 -8.81 40.50
N ALA A 331 16.06 -8.20 41.41
CA ALA A 331 15.10 -7.14 41.08
C ALA A 331 15.78 -5.87 40.52
N ASP A 332 16.97 -5.54 41.00
CA ASP A 332 17.70 -4.31 40.67
C ASP A 332 18.59 -4.42 39.42
N VAL A 333 18.67 -5.62 38.81
CA VAL A 333 19.45 -5.85 37.59
C VAL A 333 18.54 -6.26 36.44
N ARG A 334 19.00 -6.02 35.20
CA ARG A 334 18.31 -6.44 33.97
C ARG A 334 18.89 -7.74 33.44
N LEU A 335 18.09 -8.55 32.74
CA LEU A 335 18.58 -9.71 31.99
C LEU A 335 18.59 -9.38 30.48
N ALA A 336 19.78 -9.30 29.90
CA ALA A 336 20.02 -9.17 28.47
C ALA A 336 20.06 -10.55 27.82
N VAL A 337 19.07 -10.88 26.99
CA VAL A 337 19.04 -12.11 26.19
C VAL A 337 19.63 -11.81 24.81
N VAL A 338 20.73 -12.47 24.47
CA VAL A 338 21.51 -12.22 23.25
C VAL A 338 21.34 -13.38 22.29
N THR A 339 20.74 -13.11 21.14
CA THR A 339 20.59 -14.03 20.01
C THR A 339 21.62 -13.73 18.92
N ARG A 340 21.86 -14.67 18.00
CA ARG A 340 22.78 -14.47 16.87
C ARG A 340 22.10 -14.65 15.52
N GLY A 341 21.95 -13.56 14.75
CA GLY A 341 21.34 -13.58 13.41
C GLY A 341 19.92 -14.15 13.39
N ALA A 342 19.16 -13.95 14.47
CA ALA A 342 17.81 -14.50 14.67
C ALA A 342 16.72 -13.72 13.93
N VAL A 343 17.02 -12.46 13.57
CA VAL A 343 16.10 -11.55 12.88
C VAL A 343 16.77 -10.89 11.69
N ALA A 344 16.01 -10.66 10.63
CA ALA A 344 16.43 -9.79 9.54
C ALA A 344 16.21 -8.34 9.95
N VAL A 345 17.24 -7.51 9.80
CA VAL A 345 17.16 -6.06 10.06
C VAL A 345 17.21 -5.23 8.78
N ARG A 346 17.50 -5.88 7.64
CA ARG A 346 17.46 -5.31 6.29
C ARG A 346 16.62 -6.19 5.36
N ASP A 347 16.03 -5.57 4.34
CA ASP A 347 15.31 -6.30 3.31
C ASP A 347 16.24 -7.28 2.57
N GLY A 348 15.82 -8.54 2.47
CA GLY A 348 16.58 -9.60 1.81
C GLY A 348 17.74 -10.18 2.62
N GLU A 349 17.91 -9.77 3.89
CA GLU A 349 18.90 -10.38 4.79
C GLU A 349 18.55 -11.84 5.11
N GLU A 350 19.53 -12.72 5.00
CA GLU A 350 19.38 -14.13 5.34
C GLU A 350 19.39 -14.33 6.87
N ILE A 351 18.39 -15.05 7.40
CA ILE A 351 18.35 -15.42 8.82
C ILE A 351 19.26 -16.64 9.03
N THR A 352 20.44 -16.41 9.59
CA THR A 352 21.41 -17.48 9.89
C THR A 352 21.12 -18.20 11.22
N GLY A 353 20.42 -17.54 12.13
CA GLY A 353 20.13 -18.00 13.50
C GLY A 353 18.72 -18.53 13.72
N LEU A 354 18.23 -19.42 12.84
CA LEU A 354 16.83 -19.87 12.89
C LEU A 354 16.44 -20.51 14.23
N ALA A 355 17.39 -21.14 14.94
CA ALA A 355 17.16 -21.72 16.28
C ALA A 355 16.82 -20.66 17.34
N ASP A 356 17.28 -19.42 17.15
CA ASP A 356 17.10 -18.33 18.10
C ASP A 356 15.83 -17.50 17.81
N ALA A 357 15.28 -17.59 16.60
CA ALA A 357 14.11 -16.82 16.18
C ALA A 357 12.90 -16.90 17.15
N PRO A 358 12.55 -18.05 17.77
CA PRO A 358 11.45 -18.12 18.74
C PRO A 358 11.69 -17.31 20.02
N VAL A 359 12.97 -17.07 20.39
CA VAL A 359 13.34 -16.30 21.58
C VAL A 359 12.79 -14.89 21.49
N TRP A 360 12.74 -14.31 20.29
CA TRP A 360 12.20 -12.97 20.05
C TRP A 360 10.72 -12.87 20.42
N GLY A 361 9.92 -13.86 20.04
CA GLY A 361 8.50 -13.91 20.43
C GLY A 361 8.32 -14.16 21.93
N LEU A 362 9.12 -15.06 22.51
CA LEU A 362 9.10 -15.37 23.93
C LEU A 362 9.44 -14.15 24.80
N VAL A 363 10.59 -13.53 24.56
CA VAL A 363 11.08 -12.41 25.37
C VAL A 363 10.17 -11.19 25.21
N ARG A 364 9.61 -10.94 24.02
CA ARG A 364 8.59 -9.89 23.82
C ARG A 364 7.36 -10.08 24.70
N ALA A 365 6.89 -11.31 24.87
CA ALA A 365 5.78 -11.60 25.79
C ALA A 365 6.17 -11.29 27.24
N VAL A 366 7.38 -11.69 27.65
CA VAL A 366 7.92 -11.41 28.99
C VAL A 366 8.09 -9.91 29.22
N GLN A 367 8.57 -9.14 28.24
CA GLN A 367 8.71 -7.68 28.33
C GLN A 367 7.37 -6.97 28.52
N ALA A 368 6.29 -7.51 27.94
CA ALA A 368 4.94 -6.98 28.15
C ALA A 368 4.42 -7.23 29.57
N GLU A 369 4.79 -8.36 30.18
CA GLU A 369 4.41 -8.72 31.56
C GLU A 369 5.33 -8.07 32.62
N HIS A 370 6.61 -7.89 32.30
CA HIS A 370 7.65 -7.37 33.18
C HIS A 370 8.47 -6.25 32.52
N PRO A 371 7.89 -5.04 32.35
CA PRO A 371 8.57 -3.92 31.69
C PRO A 371 9.91 -3.57 32.33
N GLY A 372 10.93 -3.32 31.51
CA GLY A 372 12.26 -2.89 31.96
C GLY A 372 13.15 -3.99 32.57
N ARG A 373 12.64 -5.19 32.82
CA ARG A 373 13.42 -6.29 33.43
C ARG A 373 14.30 -7.04 32.43
N LEU A 374 13.90 -7.09 31.17
CA LEU A 374 14.62 -7.82 30.11
C LEU A 374 14.97 -6.89 28.94
N VAL A 375 16.17 -7.09 28.39
CA VAL A 375 16.62 -6.50 27.12
C VAL A 375 16.87 -7.62 26.12
N LEU A 376 16.48 -7.43 24.87
CA LEU A 376 16.70 -8.41 23.79
C LEU A 376 17.69 -7.85 22.77
N ALA A 377 18.76 -8.57 22.50
CA ALA A 377 19.80 -8.16 21.56
C ALA A 377 20.00 -9.23 20.49
N ASP A 378 20.13 -8.85 19.22
CA ASP A 378 20.57 -9.76 18.16
C ASP A 378 21.86 -9.30 17.49
N VAL A 379 22.89 -10.14 17.52
CA VAL A 379 24.24 -9.80 17.05
C VAL A 379 24.64 -10.60 15.81
N ASP A 380 25.52 -10.04 14.99
CA ASP A 380 26.12 -10.69 13.81
C ASP A 380 27.47 -11.38 14.11
N GLY A 381 27.79 -11.57 15.39
CA GLY A 381 29.08 -12.09 15.86
C GLY A 381 29.93 -11.04 16.58
N SER A 382 29.48 -9.78 16.62
CA SER A 382 30.01 -8.76 17.51
C SER A 382 29.64 -9.04 18.98
N ASP A 383 30.57 -8.80 19.90
CA ASP A 383 30.33 -8.77 21.35
C ASP A 383 29.96 -7.35 21.86
N ASP A 384 29.72 -6.41 20.94
CA ASP A 384 29.31 -5.05 21.29
C ASP A 384 27.89 -5.01 21.84
N LEU A 385 27.79 -4.91 23.17
CA LEU A 385 26.54 -4.73 23.91
C LEU A 385 26.42 -3.31 24.49
N SER A 386 27.11 -2.32 23.92
CA SER A 386 27.11 -0.93 24.41
C SER A 386 25.71 -0.32 24.50
N ALA A 387 24.77 -0.77 23.65
CA ALA A 387 23.37 -0.37 23.69
C ALA A 387 22.64 -0.73 25.00
N LEU A 388 23.19 -1.60 25.85
CA LEU A 388 22.64 -1.88 27.19
C LEU A 388 22.60 -0.63 28.08
N THR A 389 23.41 0.38 27.79
CA THR A 389 23.37 1.68 28.50
C THR A 389 22.20 2.57 28.06
N THR A 390 21.46 2.18 27.03
CA THR A 390 20.26 2.88 26.56
C THR A 390 18.99 2.31 27.22
N ASP A 391 17.88 3.04 27.08
CA ASP A 391 16.55 2.58 27.49
C ASP A 391 15.85 1.71 26.43
N GLU A 392 16.56 1.30 25.37
CA GLU A 392 15.99 0.45 24.32
C GLU A 392 15.75 -0.98 24.84
N PRO A 393 14.50 -1.47 24.84
CA PRO A 393 14.20 -2.83 25.28
C PRO A 393 14.67 -3.88 24.28
N GLN A 394 14.89 -3.48 23.02
CA GLN A 394 15.27 -4.38 21.93
C GLN A 394 16.25 -3.66 21.00
N PHE A 395 17.32 -4.32 20.60
CA PHE A 395 18.24 -3.81 19.59
C PHE A 395 18.91 -4.93 18.79
N ALA A 396 19.53 -4.57 17.68
CA ALA A 396 20.36 -5.44 16.89
C ALA A 396 21.68 -4.74 16.54
N VAL A 397 22.74 -5.53 16.40
CA VAL A 397 24.06 -5.08 15.98
C VAL A 397 24.37 -5.68 14.63
N ARG A 398 24.61 -4.83 13.63
CA ARG A 398 25.08 -5.22 12.30
C ARG A 398 26.23 -4.34 11.86
N GLU A 399 27.37 -4.95 11.57
CA GLU A 399 28.58 -4.27 11.07
C GLU A 399 28.97 -3.08 11.95
N GLY A 400 28.88 -3.25 13.27
CA GLY A 400 29.17 -2.21 14.27
C GLY A 400 28.12 -1.10 14.39
N ARG A 401 26.94 -1.24 13.77
CA ARG A 401 25.82 -0.29 13.90
C ARG A 401 24.76 -0.86 14.83
N LEU A 402 24.31 -0.03 15.77
CA LEU A 402 23.18 -0.31 16.64
C LEU A 402 21.87 0.10 15.95
N LEU A 403 20.93 -0.83 15.85
CA LEU A 403 19.59 -0.60 15.30
C LEU A 403 18.53 -0.98 16.31
N ALA A 404 17.47 -0.18 16.43
CA ALA A 404 16.33 -0.50 17.28
C ALA A 404 15.07 -0.71 16.42
N PRO A 405 14.22 -1.70 16.76
CA PRO A 405 13.00 -1.95 16.03
C PRO A 405 11.95 -0.89 16.39
N ARG A 406 11.25 -0.39 15.37
CA ARG A 406 10.15 0.56 15.47
C ARG A 406 8.96 0.01 14.71
N LEU A 407 7.79 0.05 15.33
CA LEU A 407 6.56 -0.29 14.64
C LEU A 407 6.12 0.92 13.82
N VAL A 408 6.12 0.78 12.50
CA VAL A 408 5.66 1.81 11.57
C VAL A 408 4.42 1.32 10.84
N ARG A 409 3.58 2.23 10.37
CA ARG A 409 2.47 1.85 9.49
C ARG A 409 3.06 1.38 8.17
N ALA A 410 2.63 0.20 7.72
CA ALA A 410 3.07 -0.34 6.45
C ALA A 410 2.44 0.49 5.32
N THR A 411 3.25 1.32 4.67
CA THR A 411 2.86 1.93 3.40
C THR A 411 2.88 0.83 2.35
N VAL A 412 1.74 0.54 1.73
CA VAL A 412 1.70 -0.30 0.52
C VAL A 412 2.30 0.53 -0.62
N SER A 413 3.63 0.64 -0.62
CA SER A 413 4.38 1.18 -1.73
C SER A 413 4.31 0.13 -2.83
N THR A 414 3.47 0.39 -3.84
CA THR A 414 3.53 -0.40 -5.07
C THR A 414 4.90 -0.08 -5.66
N PRO A 415 5.83 -1.04 -5.79
CA PRO A 415 7.15 -0.71 -6.31
C PRO A 415 7.00 -0.10 -7.70
N ALA A 416 7.71 1.01 -7.94
CA ALA A 416 7.84 1.56 -9.28
C ALA A 416 8.46 0.48 -10.18
N PRO A 417 7.85 0.15 -11.33
CA PRO A 417 8.42 -0.82 -12.23
C PRO A 417 9.64 -0.20 -12.91
N ALA A 418 10.74 -0.95 -12.91
CA ALA A 418 11.75 -0.78 -13.94
C ALA A 418 11.11 -1.18 -15.29
N ASP A 419 11.03 -0.23 -16.22
CA ASP A 419 10.73 -0.37 -17.65
C ASP A 419 9.93 -1.63 -18.08
N GLY A 420 8.59 -1.55 -17.98
CA GLY A 420 7.65 -2.54 -18.53
C GLY A 420 6.20 -2.26 -18.15
N PRO A 421 5.20 -2.75 -18.92
CA PRO A 421 3.78 -2.57 -18.58
C PRO A 421 3.46 -3.26 -17.25
N LEU A 422 2.93 -2.48 -16.30
CA LEU A 422 2.57 -2.87 -14.94
C LEU A 422 1.54 -4.01 -14.93
N THR A 423 1.97 -5.20 -14.53
CA THR A 423 1.08 -6.25 -14.03
C THR A 423 0.42 -5.77 -12.73
N ALA A 424 -0.86 -6.13 -12.56
CA ALA A 424 -1.64 -5.90 -11.35
C ALA A 424 -0.87 -6.30 -10.07
N PRO A 425 -1.20 -5.75 -8.87
CA PRO A 425 -0.62 -6.21 -7.61
C PRO A 425 -0.63 -7.73 -7.59
N SER A 426 0.53 -8.33 -7.32
CA SER A 426 0.77 -9.75 -7.50
C SER A 426 -0.38 -10.56 -6.89
N ALA A 427 -1.25 -11.09 -7.75
CA ALA A 427 -2.24 -12.06 -7.31
C ALA A 427 -1.47 -13.17 -6.59
N LEU A 428 -1.97 -13.62 -5.43
CA LEU A 428 -1.39 -14.75 -4.73
C LEU A 428 -1.16 -15.87 -5.74
N ASP A 429 0.08 -16.33 -5.86
CA ASP A 429 0.45 -17.38 -6.80
C ASP A 429 -0.44 -18.60 -6.53
N PRO A 430 -1.34 -18.98 -7.46
CA PRO A 430 -2.24 -20.11 -7.27
C PRO A 430 -1.50 -21.43 -7.05
N ASP A 431 -0.28 -21.53 -7.60
CA ASP A 431 0.59 -22.71 -7.50
C ASP A 431 1.58 -22.59 -6.32
N GLY A 432 1.62 -21.45 -5.64
CA GLY A 432 2.33 -21.23 -4.39
C GLY A 432 1.62 -21.83 -3.17
N THR A 433 2.38 -22.13 -2.11
CA THR A 433 1.82 -22.65 -0.84
C THR A 433 1.61 -21.55 0.17
N VAL A 434 0.38 -21.41 0.68
CA VAL A 434 0.03 -20.47 1.76
C VAL A 434 -0.03 -21.20 3.11
N LEU A 435 0.83 -20.78 4.05
CA LEU A 435 0.82 -21.23 5.44
C LEU A 435 -0.15 -20.40 6.27
N ILE A 436 -1.10 -21.06 6.95
CA ILE A 436 -2.02 -20.44 7.90
C ILE A 436 -1.73 -21.02 9.29
N THR A 437 -1.14 -20.20 10.16
CA THR A 437 -0.95 -20.53 11.58
C THR A 437 -2.26 -20.31 12.33
N GLY A 438 -2.72 -21.33 13.06
CA GLY A 438 -4.09 -21.38 13.60
C GLY A 438 -5.16 -21.77 12.58
N GLY A 439 -4.76 -22.29 11.40
CA GLY A 439 -5.66 -22.59 10.28
C GLY A 439 -6.74 -23.64 10.55
N THR A 440 -6.62 -24.42 11.62
CA THR A 440 -7.62 -25.43 12.01
C THR A 440 -8.68 -24.90 12.99
N GLY A 441 -8.58 -23.64 13.42
CA GLY A 441 -9.58 -22.97 14.27
C GLY A 441 -10.72 -22.35 13.45
N GLY A 442 -11.78 -21.88 14.11
CA GLY A 442 -12.98 -21.35 13.44
C GLY A 442 -12.69 -20.25 12.42
N LEU A 443 -11.94 -19.21 12.81
CA LEU A 443 -11.54 -18.12 11.91
C LEU A 443 -10.53 -18.57 10.86
N GLY A 444 -9.53 -19.37 11.24
CA GLY A 444 -8.52 -19.88 10.32
C GLY A 444 -9.10 -20.72 9.19
N ALA A 445 -10.13 -21.54 9.49
CA ALA A 445 -10.86 -22.32 8.51
C ALA A 445 -11.69 -21.45 7.54
N LEU A 446 -12.33 -20.39 8.05
CA LEU A 446 -13.06 -19.42 7.23
C LEU A 446 -12.11 -18.66 6.29
N PHE A 447 -10.95 -18.24 6.81
CA PHE A 447 -9.92 -17.55 6.03
C PHE A 447 -9.33 -18.46 4.95
N ALA A 448 -9.01 -19.71 5.28
CA ALA A 448 -8.58 -20.72 4.31
C ALA A 448 -9.61 -20.90 3.18
N ARG A 449 -10.90 -21.00 3.51
CA ARG A 449 -11.98 -21.09 2.51
C ARG A 449 -12.03 -19.85 1.62
N HIS A 450 -11.84 -18.67 2.20
CA HIS A 450 -11.81 -17.41 1.46
C HIS A 450 -10.66 -17.40 0.45
N LEU A 451 -9.44 -17.78 0.85
CA LEU A 451 -8.28 -17.86 -0.03
C LEU A 451 -8.50 -18.81 -1.21
N VAL A 452 -9.09 -19.98 -0.98
CA VAL A 452 -9.41 -20.93 -2.06
C VAL A 452 -10.48 -20.37 -2.99
N THR A 453 -11.58 -19.87 -2.43
CA THR A 453 -12.79 -19.51 -3.22
C THR A 453 -12.69 -18.15 -3.92
N ARG A 454 -11.97 -17.19 -3.35
CA ARG A 454 -11.83 -15.83 -3.89
C ARG A 454 -10.48 -15.57 -4.54
N HIS A 455 -9.41 -16.19 -4.04
CA HIS A 455 -8.05 -15.95 -4.54
C HIS A 455 -7.45 -17.14 -5.30
N GLY A 456 -8.19 -18.25 -5.44
CA GLY A 456 -7.78 -19.39 -6.26
C GLY A 456 -6.57 -20.17 -5.71
N VAL A 457 -6.18 -19.95 -4.45
CA VAL A 457 -5.05 -20.65 -3.82
C VAL A 457 -5.32 -22.15 -3.80
N ARG A 458 -4.37 -22.95 -4.31
CA ARG A 458 -4.52 -24.41 -4.42
C ARG A 458 -3.78 -25.18 -3.34
N HIS A 459 -2.69 -24.60 -2.82
CA HIS A 459 -1.82 -25.24 -1.84
C HIS A 459 -1.92 -24.51 -0.50
N LEU A 460 -2.57 -25.15 0.48
CA LEU A 460 -2.70 -24.62 1.84
C LEU A 460 -1.98 -25.52 2.84
N LEU A 461 -1.17 -24.93 3.71
CA LEU A 461 -0.59 -25.58 4.89
C LEU A 461 -1.26 -25.01 6.14
N LEU A 462 -2.11 -25.80 6.80
CA LEU A 462 -2.82 -25.37 8.01
C LEU A 462 -2.07 -25.83 9.25
N ALA A 463 -1.37 -24.93 9.91
CA ALA A 463 -0.64 -25.21 11.14
C ALA A 463 -1.52 -24.92 12.36
N SER A 464 -1.39 -25.74 13.41
CA SER A 464 -2.14 -25.57 14.66
C SER A 464 -1.44 -26.27 15.82
N ARG A 465 -1.57 -25.71 17.03
CA ARG A 465 -1.01 -26.28 18.28
C ARG A 465 -1.49 -27.71 18.55
N SER A 466 -2.70 -28.04 18.14
CA SER A 466 -3.29 -29.37 18.34
C SER A 466 -3.10 -30.30 17.13
N GLY A 467 -2.47 -29.82 16.05
CA GLY A 467 -2.24 -30.60 14.83
C GLY A 467 -3.50 -31.27 14.28
N GLU A 468 -3.39 -32.55 13.89
CA GLU A 468 -4.51 -33.35 13.39
C GLU A 468 -5.62 -33.59 14.43
N ARG A 469 -5.32 -33.42 15.73
CA ARG A 469 -6.28 -33.57 16.82
C ARG A 469 -7.21 -32.37 16.99
N ALA A 470 -7.02 -31.30 16.21
CA ALA A 470 -7.91 -30.14 16.26
C ALA A 470 -9.32 -30.49 15.72
N ALA A 471 -10.35 -30.10 16.46
CA ALA A 471 -11.75 -30.41 16.16
C ALA A 471 -12.22 -29.99 14.74
N GLY A 472 -11.59 -28.96 14.15
CA GLY A 472 -11.92 -28.47 12.80
C GLY A 472 -11.35 -29.31 11.65
N VAL A 473 -10.40 -30.22 11.91
CA VAL A 473 -9.66 -30.97 10.86
C VAL A 473 -10.56 -31.91 10.04
N PRO A 474 -11.50 -32.68 10.63
CA PRO A 474 -12.39 -33.56 9.86
C PRO A 474 -13.28 -32.78 8.87
N ALA A 475 -13.84 -31.64 9.29
CA ALA A 475 -14.69 -30.80 8.44
C ALA A 475 -13.89 -30.18 7.27
N LEU A 476 -12.67 -29.71 7.54
CA LEU A 476 -11.76 -29.19 6.51
C LEU A 476 -11.38 -30.26 5.48
N ARG A 477 -11.09 -31.49 5.92
CA ARG A 477 -10.80 -32.65 5.04
C ARG A 477 -11.99 -33.06 4.17
N SER A 478 -13.22 -32.88 4.65
CA SER A 478 -14.42 -33.13 3.84
C SER A 478 -14.68 -32.03 2.81
N ALA A 479 -14.46 -30.75 3.20
CA ALA A 479 -14.67 -29.61 2.32
C ALA A 479 -13.67 -29.57 1.15
N SER A 480 -12.41 -29.97 1.38
CA SER A 480 -11.40 -30.07 0.33
C SER A 480 -11.72 -31.16 -0.72
N LYS A 481 -12.50 -32.17 -0.34
CA LYS A 481 -12.97 -33.23 -1.26
C LYS A 481 -14.19 -32.81 -2.08
N SER A 482 -15.03 -31.90 -1.58
CA SER A 482 -16.26 -31.49 -2.26
C SER A 482 -16.08 -30.32 -3.24
N SER A 483 -14.98 -29.58 -3.16
CA SER A 483 -14.70 -28.42 -4.01
C SER A 483 -14.02 -28.76 -5.35
N ALA A 484 -13.98 -30.03 -5.76
CA ALA A 484 -13.55 -30.41 -7.11
C ALA A 484 -14.63 -29.99 -8.13
N PRO A 485 -14.30 -29.15 -9.14
CA PRO A 485 -15.30 -28.66 -10.08
C PRO A 485 -15.86 -29.80 -10.95
N ARG A 486 -17.17 -30.02 -10.88
CA ARG A 486 -17.92 -30.80 -11.87
C ARG A 486 -18.11 -29.95 -13.13
N SER A 487 -17.27 -30.13 -14.15
CA SER A 487 -17.67 -30.55 -15.51
C SER A 487 -16.65 -30.23 -16.62
N ARG A 488 -16.52 -31.24 -17.51
CA ARG A 488 -15.98 -31.32 -18.89
C ARG A 488 -14.45 -31.33 -19.16
N SER A 489 -14.00 -32.56 -19.47
CA SER A 489 -12.80 -33.01 -20.22
C SER A 489 -11.50 -33.24 -19.41
N PRO A 490 -10.73 -34.32 -19.69
CA PRO A 490 -9.93 -35.01 -18.67
C PRO A 490 -8.46 -34.60 -18.73
N ARG A 491 -7.97 -33.96 -17.66
CA ARG A 491 -6.60 -34.05 -17.12
C ARG A 491 -6.45 -33.00 -16.01
N ALA A 492 -6.92 -33.34 -14.81
CA ALA A 492 -6.52 -32.65 -13.59
C ALA A 492 -6.71 -33.63 -12.43
N THR A 493 -5.78 -34.57 -12.31
CA THR A 493 -5.60 -35.35 -11.09
C THR A 493 -5.10 -34.39 -10.02
N TRP A 494 -5.88 -34.22 -8.96
CA TRP A 494 -5.35 -33.75 -7.68
C TRP A 494 -4.19 -34.67 -7.30
N PRO A 495 -2.97 -34.16 -7.06
CA PRO A 495 -1.99 -34.95 -6.35
C PRO A 495 -2.55 -35.14 -4.95
N THR A 496 -3.05 -36.34 -4.67
CA THR A 496 -3.15 -36.85 -3.31
C THR A 496 -1.82 -36.55 -2.63
N ALA A 497 -1.87 -35.87 -1.49
CA ALA A 497 -0.75 -35.58 -0.61
C ALA A 497 0.39 -36.59 -0.82
N THR A 498 1.43 -36.15 -1.51
CA THR A 498 2.67 -36.91 -1.60
C THR A 498 3.17 -37.01 -0.17
N ARG A 499 3.01 -38.20 0.41
CA ARG A 499 3.80 -38.67 1.53
C ARG A 499 5.26 -38.47 1.12
N SER A 500 5.90 -37.44 1.65
CA SER A 500 7.35 -37.41 1.70
C SER A 500 7.77 -38.34 2.86
N PRO A 501 8.66 -39.33 2.66
CA PRO A 501 8.96 -40.37 3.66
C PRO A 501 9.80 -39.92 4.86
N HIS A 502 10.16 -38.64 4.97
CA HIS A 502 11.04 -38.16 6.02
C HIS A 502 10.26 -37.41 7.11
N CYS A 503 9.44 -38.14 7.87
CA CYS A 503 9.03 -37.81 9.25
C CYS A 503 8.13 -38.94 9.80
N TRP A 504 8.73 -40.08 10.12
CA TRP A 504 8.23 -41.15 11.00
C TRP A 504 9.48 -41.68 11.73
N ALA A 505 9.51 -42.14 12.98
CA ALA A 505 8.63 -42.26 14.16
C ALA A 505 9.59 -42.68 15.33
N PRO A 506 9.17 -43.04 16.58
CA PRO A 506 8.38 -44.27 16.80
C PRO A 506 7.42 -44.24 18.03
N TYR A 507 6.25 -44.86 17.91
CA TYR A 507 5.91 -46.04 18.72
C TYR A 507 4.64 -46.72 18.20
N ARG A 508 4.74 -48.04 17.98
CA ARG A 508 3.63 -48.94 17.67
C ARG A 508 2.97 -49.40 18.97
N GLN A 509 1.67 -49.63 18.96
CA GLN A 509 1.13 -50.91 19.44
C GLN A 509 -0.20 -51.23 18.76
N SER A 510 -0.29 -52.45 18.25
CA SER A 510 -1.46 -53.05 17.60
C SER A 510 -2.49 -53.44 18.66
N ILE A 511 -3.77 -53.57 18.29
CA ILE A 511 -4.52 -54.83 18.37
C ILE A 511 -5.79 -54.69 17.51
N ARG A 512 -5.83 -55.59 16.51
CA ARG A 512 -6.89 -56.15 15.64
C ARG A 512 -8.07 -55.29 15.19
#